data_AF-A0A935QYI3-F1
#
_entry.id   AF-A0A935QYI3-F1
#
_cell.length_a   1.000
_cell.length_b   1.000
_cell.length_c   1.000
_cell.angle_alpha   90.00
_cell.angle_beta   90.00
_cell.angle_gamma   90.00
#
_symmetry.space_group_name_H-M   'P 1'
#
loop_
_entity.id
_entity.type
_entity.pdbx_description
1 polymer ?
#
loop_
_entity_poly.entity_id
_entity_poly.type
_entity_poly.pdbx_seq_one_letter_code
_entity_poly.pdbx_strand_id
1 'polypeptide(L)'
;MCSTPFPGELDLNDPEALAKVIAQAPLGALLMVELAYVVGCFAAGALVVRLAPGFGLRLPVIVGALFTVAGFMNMAAIPHPLWFAVLTTVTYIPMSVLGAKALGEGAGAKNA
;
A
#
# COMPACT_ATOMS: atom_id res chain seq x y z
N MET A 1 -45.01 9.10 -0.15
CA MET A 1 -43.85 8.20 -0.15
C MET A 1 -42.63 9.07 -0.38
N CYS A 2 -41.82 9.25 0.67
CA CYS A 2 -40.70 10.18 0.70
C CYS A 2 -39.57 9.61 -0.17
N SER A 3 -39.36 10.17 -1.35
CA SER A 3 -38.19 9.92 -2.21
C SER A 3 -37.02 10.74 -1.67
N THR A 4 -36.44 10.31 -0.55
CA THR A 4 -35.08 10.73 -0.22
C THR A 4 -34.17 10.01 -1.20
N PRO A 5 -33.48 10.70 -2.13
CA PRO A 5 -32.44 10.03 -2.87
C PRO A 5 -31.36 9.73 -1.83
N PHE A 6 -31.26 8.48 -1.39
CA PHE A 6 -29.94 7.96 -1.07
C PHE A 6 -29.12 8.25 -2.32
N PRO A 7 -28.00 9.00 -2.24
CA PRO A 7 -27.20 9.35 -3.41
C PRO A 7 -26.56 8.05 -3.93
N GLY A 8 -27.34 7.32 -4.72
CA GLY A 8 -27.31 5.87 -4.78
C GLY A 8 -26.95 5.34 -6.16
N GLU A 9 -26.18 6.11 -6.92
CA GLU A 9 -25.44 5.62 -8.09
C GLU A 9 -24.04 6.26 -8.03
N LEU A 10 -23.27 5.91 -7.00
CA LEU A 10 -21.83 6.15 -7.08
C LEU A 10 -21.28 5.17 -8.12
N ASP A 11 -21.15 5.64 -9.36
CA ASP A 11 -20.50 4.86 -10.40
C ASP A 11 -19.00 4.79 -10.05
N LEU A 12 -18.57 3.61 -9.61
CA LEU A 12 -17.17 3.34 -9.28
C LEU A 12 -16.26 3.38 -10.52
N ASN A 13 -16.84 3.43 -11.72
CA ASN A 13 -16.13 3.63 -12.98
C ASN A 13 -16.02 5.11 -13.37
N ASP A 14 -16.66 6.03 -12.65
CA ASP A 14 -16.51 7.47 -12.85
C ASP A 14 -15.43 8.04 -11.91
N PRO A 15 -14.20 8.27 -12.41
CA PRO A 15 -13.10 8.75 -11.59
C PRO A 15 -13.34 10.16 -11.02
N GLU A 16 -14.17 11.01 -11.65
CA GLU A 16 -14.47 12.35 -11.13
C GLU A 16 -15.45 12.31 -9.96
N ALA A 17 -16.49 11.47 -10.06
CA ALA A 17 -17.43 11.25 -8.96
C ALA A 17 -16.73 10.62 -7.74
N LEU A 18 -15.85 9.64 -7.98
CA LEU A 18 -15.05 8.99 -6.94
C LEU A 18 -14.05 9.97 -6.29
N ALA A 19 -13.43 10.85 -7.08
CA ALA A 19 -12.53 11.88 -6.56
C ALA A 19 -13.22 12.85 -5.59
N LYS A 20 -14.46 13.28 -5.87
CA LYS A 20 -15.22 14.16 -4.96
C LYS A 20 -15.52 13.49 -3.63
N VAL A 21 -15.88 12.21 -3.64
CA VAL A 21 -16.14 11.43 -2.42
C VAL A 21 -14.86 11.25 -1.61
N ILE A 22 -13.74 10.98 -2.28
CA ILE A 22 -12.44 10.77 -1.62
C ILE A 22 -11.82 12.08 -1.12
N ALA A 23 -12.03 13.19 -1.82
CA ALA A 23 -11.66 14.52 -1.34
C ALA A 23 -12.44 14.94 -0.08
N GLN A 24 -13.66 14.42 0.09
CA GLN A 24 -14.47 14.60 1.29
C GLN A 24 -14.21 13.52 2.35
N ALA A 25 -13.35 12.54 2.06
CA ALA A 25 -13.09 11.45 3.00
C ALA A 25 -12.40 12.00 4.26
N PRO A 26 -12.82 11.54 5.46
CA PRO A 26 -12.21 11.95 6.69
C PRO A 26 -10.74 11.54 6.73
N LEU A 27 -9.88 12.41 7.28
CA LEU A 27 -8.44 12.18 7.38
C LEU A 27 -8.09 10.79 7.98
N GLY A 28 -8.89 10.34 8.95
CA GLY A 28 -8.71 9.02 9.58
C GLY A 28 -8.84 7.84 8.62
N ALA A 29 -9.68 7.94 7.57
CA ALA A 29 -9.82 6.88 6.57
C ALA A 29 -8.54 6.78 5.71
N LEU A 30 -7.97 7.91 5.29
CA LEU A 30 -6.70 7.94 4.56
C LEU A 30 -5.57 7.37 5.42
N LEU A 31 -5.49 7.73 6.70
CA LEU A 31 -4.49 7.19 7.61
C LEU A 31 -4.64 5.68 7.84
N MET A 32 -5.87 5.15 7.90
CA MET A 32 -6.10 3.71 7.98
C MET A 32 -5.59 2.99 6.72
N VAL A 33 -5.80 3.56 5.54
CA VAL A 33 -5.28 3.02 4.28
C VAL A 33 -3.74 3.06 4.26
N GLU A 34 -3.13 4.17 4.72
CA GLU A 34 -1.66 4.27 4.86
C GLU A 34 -1.12 3.19 5.80
N LEU A 35 -1.75 2.99 6.96
CA LEU A 35 -1.36 1.94 7.91
C LEU A 35 -1.47 0.55 7.30
N ALA A 36 -2.53 0.28 6.54
CA ALA A 36 -2.68 -0.98 5.82
C ALA A 36 -1.55 -1.20 4.79
N TYR A 37 -1.14 -0.15 4.08
CA TYR A 37 0.01 -0.21 3.17
C TYR A 37 1.33 -0.46 3.89
N VAL A 38 1.58 0.26 4.98
CA VAL A 38 2.77 0.07 5.83
C VAL A 38 2.87 -1.38 6.33
N VAL A 39 1.79 -1.91 6.89
CA VAL A 39 1.73 -3.29 7.41
C VAL A 39 1.85 -4.30 6.27
N GLY A 40 1.18 -4.06 5.14
CA GLY A 40 1.23 -4.92 3.96
C GLY A 40 2.62 -5.03 3.37
N CYS A 41 3.32 -3.91 3.18
CA CYS A 41 4.70 -3.91 2.66
C CYS A 41 5.69 -4.54 3.63
N PHE A 42 5.54 -4.28 4.93
CA PHE A 42 6.35 -4.93 5.96
C PHE A 42 6.16 -6.45 5.96
N ALA A 43 4.90 -6.92 5.97
CA ALA A 43 4.57 -8.33 5.94
C ALA A 43 5.03 -9.01 4.65
N ALA A 44 4.89 -8.36 3.50
CA ALA A 44 5.36 -8.86 2.21
C ALA A 44 6.89 -9.03 2.20
N GLY A 45 7.63 -8.03 2.67
CA GLY A 45 9.09 -8.10 2.80
C GLY A 45 9.55 -9.24 3.72
N ALA A 46 8.89 -9.40 4.87
CA ALA A 46 9.16 -10.49 5.81
C ALA A 46 8.83 -11.87 5.20
N LEU A 47 7.66 -12.01 4.57
CA LEU A 47 7.20 -13.28 4.00
C LEU A 47 8.11 -13.75 2.86
N VAL A 48 8.60 -12.84 2.02
CA VAL A 48 9.44 -13.21 0.87
C VAL A 48 10.79 -13.78 1.31
N VAL A 49 11.39 -13.23 2.38
CA VAL A 49 12.65 -13.74 2.94
C VAL A 49 12.46 -15.15 3.52
N ARG A 50 11.28 -15.43 4.07
CA ARG A 50 10.94 -16.76 4.62
C ARG A 50 10.64 -17.79 3.54
N LEU A 51 9.98 -17.39 2.45
CA LEU A 51 9.61 -18.29 1.36
C LEU A 51 10.77 -18.57 0.39
N ALA A 52 11.70 -17.64 0.22
CA ALA A 52 12.79 -17.74 -0.74
C ALA A 52 14.17 -17.39 -0.13
N PRO A 53 14.63 -18.11 0.90
CA PRO A 53 15.88 -17.80 1.61
C PRO A 53 17.12 -17.84 0.69
N GLY A 54 17.08 -18.58 -0.42
CA GLY A 54 18.19 -18.72 -1.37
C GLY A 54 18.43 -17.52 -2.30
N PHE A 55 17.51 -16.55 -2.34
CA PHE A 55 17.60 -15.41 -3.27
C PHE A 55 18.08 -14.09 -2.62
N GLY A 56 18.33 -14.10 -1.30
CA GLY A 56 18.81 -12.93 -0.56
C GLY A 56 17.90 -11.70 -0.71
N LEU A 57 18.50 -10.52 -0.82
CA LEU A 57 17.78 -9.24 -0.90
C LEU A 57 17.16 -8.93 -2.28
N ARG A 58 17.36 -9.76 -3.30
CA ARG A 58 16.86 -9.49 -4.66
C ARG A 58 15.34 -9.62 -4.77
N LEU A 59 14.75 -10.67 -4.19
CA LEU A 59 13.30 -10.88 -4.18
C LEU A 59 12.53 -9.81 -3.38
N PRO A 60 12.98 -9.40 -2.17
CA PRO A 60 12.38 -8.29 -1.44
C PRO A 60 12.30 -6.99 -2.25
N VAL A 61 13.36 -6.65 -2.99
CA VAL A 61 13.40 -5.45 -3.82
C VAL A 61 12.39 -5.52 -4.97
N ILE A 62 12.25 -6.70 -5.61
CA ILE A 62 11.26 -6.90 -6.68
C ILE A 62 9.84 -6.77 -6.13
N VAL A 63 9.56 -7.34 -4.97
CA VAL A 63 8.23 -7.21 -4.32
C VAL A 63 7.96 -5.77 -3.92
N GLY A 64 8.94 -5.06 -3.34
CA GLY A 64 8.81 -3.62 -3.05
C GLY A 64 8.56 -2.78 -4.31
N ALA A 65 9.22 -3.11 -5.42
CA ALA A 65 8.98 -2.46 -6.71
C ALA A 65 7.57 -2.72 -7.24
N LEU A 66 7.07 -3.97 -7.15
CA LEU A 66 5.69 -4.31 -7.51
C LEU A 66 4.66 -3.55 -6.67
N PHE A 67 4.87 -3.45 -5.37
CA PHE A 67 4.01 -2.64 -4.49
C PHE A 67 4.05 -1.16 -4.84
N THR A 68 5.21 -0.62 -5.21
CA THR A 68 5.35 0.77 -5.67
C THR A 68 4.58 1.01 -6.95
N VAL A 69 4.68 0.10 -7.94
CA VAL A 69 3.92 0.20 -9.20
C VAL A 69 2.42 0.08 -8.95
N ALA A 70 1.98 -0.88 -8.12
CA ALA A 70 0.57 -1.04 -7.77
C ALA A 70 0.03 0.18 -7.02
N GLY A 71 0.79 0.75 -6.09
CA GLY A 71 0.44 1.98 -5.38
C GLY A 71 0.37 3.18 -6.33
N PHE A 72 1.30 3.30 -7.27
CA PHE A 72 1.27 4.34 -8.30
C PHE A 72 0.06 4.19 -9.24
N MET A 73 -0.29 2.96 -9.63
CA MET A 73 -1.52 2.70 -10.40
C MET A 73 -2.77 3.07 -9.62
N ASN A 74 -2.81 2.81 -8.31
CA ASN A 74 -3.92 3.22 -7.46
C ASN A 74 -4.03 4.76 -7.37
N MET A 75 -2.90 5.44 -7.25
CA MET A 75 -2.80 6.91 -7.30
C MET A 75 -3.22 7.51 -8.64
N ALA A 76 -2.99 6.79 -9.73
CA ALA A 76 -3.40 7.22 -11.08
C ALA A 76 -4.89 6.95 -11.34
N ALA A 77 -5.45 5.88 -10.78
CA ALA A 77 -6.86 5.54 -10.91
C ALA A 77 -7.76 6.44 -10.07
N ILE A 78 -7.28 6.87 -8.91
CA ILE A 78 -8.04 7.66 -7.95
C ILE A 78 -7.30 8.96 -7.62
N PRO A 79 -7.87 10.15 -7.92
CA PRO A 79 -7.27 11.42 -7.55
C PRO A 79 -7.20 11.57 -6.03
N HIS A 80 -6.00 11.43 -5.48
CA HIS A 80 -5.72 11.60 -4.06
C HIS A 80 -5.08 12.97 -3.76
N PRO A 81 -5.14 13.44 -2.51
CA PRO A 81 -4.36 14.58 -2.07
C PRO A 81 -2.85 14.34 -2.29
N LEU A 82 -2.14 15.35 -2.80
CA LEU A 82 -0.71 15.24 -3.11
C LEU A 82 0.12 14.78 -1.90
N TRP A 83 -0.23 15.23 -0.69
CA TRP A 83 0.48 14.86 0.54
C TRP A 83 0.41 13.35 0.83
N PHE A 84 -0.73 12.71 0.52
CA PHE A 84 -0.94 11.29 0.73
C PHE A 84 -0.16 10.45 -0.29
N ALA A 85 -0.10 10.91 -1.54
CA ALA A 85 0.69 10.29 -2.60
C ALA A 85 2.20 10.30 -2.30
N VAL A 86 2.70 11.42 -1.76
CA VAL A 86 4.11 11.54 -1.37
C VAL A 86 4.42 10.63 -0.16
N LEU A 87 3.53 10.60 0.83
CA LEU A 87 3.68 9.72 2.00
C LEU A 87 3.74 8.24 1.60
N THR A 88 2.72 7.75 0.88
CA THR A 88 2.63 6.35 0.41
C THR A 88 3.85 5.93 -0.40
N THR A 89 4.28 6.76 -1.36
CA THR A 89 5.43 6.45 -2.22
C THR A 89 6.72 6.32 -1.40
N VAL A 90 6.89 7.18 -0.40
CA VAL A 90 8.06 7.15 0.49
C VAL A 90 7.98 6.00 1.49
N THR A 91 6.80 5.53 1.91
CA THR A 91 6.66 4.44 2.89
C THR A 91 6.86 3.03 2.30
N TYR A 92 6.51 2.79 1.03
CA TYR A 92 6.58 1.44 0.42
C TYR A 92 7.98 0.81 0.46
N ILE A 93 8.99 1.54 0.02
CA ILE A 93 10.38 1.05 -0.08
C ILE A 93 11.00 0.79 1.30
N PRO A 94 11.05 1.75 2.24
CA PRO A 94 11.68 1.53 3.55
C PRO A 94 10.96 0.47 4.37
N MET A 95 9.62 0.37 4.30
CA MET A 95 8.91 -0.68 5.06
C MET A 95 9.10 -2.07 4.49
N SER A 96 9.17 -2.21 3.16
CA SER A 96 9.54 -3.49 2.55
C SER A 96 10.95 -3.93 2.95
N VAL A 97 11.91 -2.99 2.98
CA VAL A 97 13.29 -3.27 3.40
C VAL A 97 13.38 -3.57 4.91
N LEU A 98 12.64 -2.84 5.75
CA LEU A 98 12.56 -3.11 7.19
C LEU A 98 11.97 -4.49 7.49
N GLY A 99 10.90 -4.88 6.82
CA GLY A 99 10.30 -6.22 6.95
C GLY A 99 11.27 -7.32 6.53
N ALA A 100 11.98 -7.11 5.42
CA ALA A 100 13.00 -8.04 4.95
C ALA A 100 14.20 -8.14 5.90
N LYS A 101 14.65 -7.02 6.49
CA LYS A 101 15.74 -7.00 7.48
C LYS A 101 15.34 -7.66 8.80
N ALA A 102 14.20 -7.28 9.35
CA ALA A 102 13.70 -7.81 10.63
C ALA A 102 13.58 -9.33 10.63
N LEU A 103 13.20 -9.93 9.49
CA LEU A 103 13.12 -11.39 9.36
C LEU A 103 14.39 -12.03 8.78
N GLY A 104 15.18 -11.29 7.98
CA GLY A 104 16.44 -11.73 7.40
C GLY A 104 17.57 -11.90 8.42
N GLU A 105 17.62 -11.04 9.44
CA GLU A 105 18.54 -11.22 10.58
C GLU A 105 18.22 -12.52 11.36
N GLY A 106 16.93 -12.88 11.47
CA GLY A 106 16.49 -14.15 12.04
C GLY A 106 16.72 -15.38 11.15
N ALA A 107 16.92 -15.19 9.84
CA ALA A 107 17.23 -16.25 8.88
C ALA A 107 18.75 -16.46 8.71
N GLY A 108 19.55 -15.40 8.82
CA GLY A 108 21.02 -15.46 8.81
C GLY A 108 21.59 -16.19 10.02
N ALA A 109 20.94 -16.10 11.18
CA ALA A 109 21.34 -16.83 12.39
C ALA A 109 21.05 -18.34 12.35
N LYS A 110 20.33 -18.85 11.34
CA LYS A 110 20.05 -20.30 11.20
C LYS A 110 21.04 -21.01 10.28
N ASN A 111 21.95 -20.28 9.65
CA ASN A 111 22.95 -20.81 8.72
C ASN A 111 24.40 -20.55 9.19
N ALA A 112 24.59 -20.17 10.46
CA ALA A 112 25.91 -19.98 11.08
C ALA A 112 26.18 -21.10 12.09
#